data_AF-A0A3N9MPC7-F1
#
_entry.id   AF-A0A3N9MPC7-F1
#
_cell.length_a   1.000
_cell.length_b   1.000
_cell.length_c   1.000
_cell.angle_alpha   90.00
_cell.angle_beta   90.00
_cell.angle_gamma   90.00
#
_symmetry.space_group_name_H-M   'P 1'
#
loop_
_entity.id
_entity.type
_entity.pdbx_description
1 polymer ?
#
loop_
_entity_poly.entity_id
_entity_poly.type
_entity_poly.pdbx_seq_one_letter_code
_entity_poly.pdbx_strand_id
1 'polypeptide(L)'
;MIIRFFINISIICLFLTHISGSAQETDRLEQELAGLEKQKNELVSILNYQQERLNDQLTIIDKLKSQKAKNENTLRSALSVSKSLSDSIVITKASVRNADDQIKALKKRLRLEYSRLIESGDSYSDSLLTEYHLRRLELSPQLHDLSFDPRKIQKADPDATGDSLEKKIMKNYLELAVTDIDSNLKIITEAENDIRQQLSFNEKTERFLDNISDRPSWTFTIETETQMPESERGTYGDPIRAGNIIKANSNYYISLINIVAPYLVKSSDQTLLHDQEITSMQEYLDLVQKTREYLILYKKQIRKKLER
;
A
#
# COMPACT_ATOMS: atom_id res chain seq x y z
N MET A 1 9.90 10.15 52.71
CA MET A 1 10.62 10.55 51.48
C MET A 1 11.01 9.34 50.62
N ILE A 2 11.44 8.23 51.21
CA ILE A 2 11.88 7.01 50.50
C ILE A 2 10.74 6.34 49.68
N ILE A 3 9.51 6.29 50.20
CA ILE A 3 8.37 5.65 49.51
C ILE A 3 7.99 6.36 48.19
N ARG A 4 8.11 7.70 48.12
CA ARG A 4 7.84 8.47 46.88
C ARG A 4 8.91 8.24 45.81
N PHE A 5 10.14 7.90 46.22
CA PHE A 5 11.24 7.60 45.30
C PHE A 5 11.05 6.22 44.64
N PHE A 6 10.64 5.22 45.40
CA PHE A 6 10.35 3.87 44.89
C PHE A 6 9.13 3.79 43.96
N ILE A 7 8.09 4.59 44.21
CA ILE A 7 6.92 4.68 43.33
C ILE A 7 7.32 5.29 41.97
N ASN A 8 8.13 6.35 41.96
CA ASN A 8 8.61 6.95 40.71
C ASN A 8 9.53 6.01 39.91
N ILE A 9 10.43 5.27 40.58
CA ILE A 9 11.29 4.29 39.90
C ILE A 9 10.46 3.13 39.31
N SER A 10 9.44 2.65 40.02
CA SER A 10 8.61 1.52 39.56
C SER A 10 7.73 1.90 38.36
N ILE A 11 7.22 3.14 38.33
CA ILE A 11 6.47 3.67 37.19
C ILE A 11 7.41 3.87 35.99
N ILE A 12 8.61 4.42 36.19
CA ILE A 12 9.61 4.60 35.13
C ILE A 12 10.05 3.25 34.54
N CYS A 13 10.24 2.21 35.36
CA CYS A 13 10.53 0.85 34.87
C CYS A 13 9.37 0.25 34.06
N LEU A 14 8.11 0.45 34.46
CA LEU A 14 6.95 -0.04 33.71
C LEU A 14 6.81 0.65 32.34
N PHE A 15 7.04 1.96 32.27
CA PHE A 15 7.04 2.71 31.00
C PHE A 15 8.21 2.29 30.09
N LEU A 16 9.42 2.12 30.65
CA LEU A 16 10.59 1.63 29.89
C LEU A 16 10.37 0.20 29.35
N THR A 17 9.78 -0.71 30.12
CA THR A 17 9.51 -2.07 29.65
C THR A 17 8.46 -2.15 28.53
N HIS A 18 7.46 -1.26 28.54
CA HIS A 18 6.46 -1.24 27.47
C HIS A 18 7.02 -0.68 26.16
N ILE A 19 7.89 0.32 26.24
CA ILE A 19 8.56 0.93 25.09
C ILE A 19 9.59 -0.03 24.47
N SER A 20 10.41 -0.71 25.30
CA SER A 20 11.34 -1.73 24.81
C SER A 20 10.62 -2.93 24.20
N GLY A 21 9.45 -3.30 24.73
CA GLY A 21 8.62 -4.38 24.20
C GLY A 21 8.02 -4.06 22.82
N SER A 22 7.56 -2.83 22.58
CA SER A 22 7.01 -2.43 21.28
C SER A 22 8.08 -2.33 20.19
N ALA A 23 9.27 -1.80 20.49
CA ALA A 23 10.36 -1.72 19.52
C ALA A 23 10.90 -3.12 19.14
N GLN A 24 11.04 -4.01 20.12
CA GLN A 24 11.46 -5.40 19.88
C GLN A 24 10.40 -6.19 19.08
N GLU A 25 9.12 -5.90 19.32
CA GLU A 25 8.02 -6.49 18.55
C GLU A 25 7.98 -5.95 17.12
N THR A 26 8.25 -4.65 16.87
CA THR A 26 8.33 -4.12 15.50
C THR A 26 9.45 -4.77 14.70
N ASP A 27 10.64 -4.93 15.28
CA ASP A 27 11.77 -5.58 14.59
C ASP A 27 11.45 -7.03 14.22
N ARG A 28 10.82 -7.78 15.15
CA ARG A 28 10.39 -9.16 14.92
C ARG A 28 9.38 -9.23 13.77
N LEU A 29 8.40 -8.33 13.75
CA LEU A 29 7.36 -8.29 12.73
C LEU A 29 7.93 -7.84 11.36
N GLU A 30 8.92 -6.94 11.32
CA GLU A 30 9.62 -6.56 10.09
C GLU A 30 10.41 -7.73 9.50
N GLN A 31 11.09 -8.52 10.33
CA GLN A 31 11.78 -9.73 9.90
C GLN A 31 10.81 -10.80 9.37
N GLU A 32 9.68 -10.97 10.05
CA GLU A 32 8.60 -11.87 9.59
C GLU A 32 8.05 -11.41 8.23
N LEU A 33 7.89 -10.09 8.03
CA LEU A 33 7.44 -9.50 6.78
C LEU A 33 8.43 -9.75 5.65
N ALA A 34 9.71 -9.47 5.88
CA ALA A 34 10.76 -9.72 4.90
C ALA A 34 10.86 -11.20 4.52
N GLY A 35 10.69 -12.10 5.51
CA GLY A 35 10.63 -13.55 5.29
C GLY A 35 9.47 -13.96 4.39
N LEU A 36 8.26 -13.46 4.67
CA LEU A 36 7.06 -13.73 3.87
C LEU A 36 7.14 -13.14 2.46
N GLU A 37 7.66 -11.92 2.30
CA GLU A 37 7.86 -11.30 0.99
C GLU A 37 8.86 -12.09 0.14
N LYS A 38 9.95 -12.57 0.75
CA LYS A 38 10.90 -13.49 0.08
C LYS A 38 10.22 -14.79 -0.35
N GLN A 39 9.48 -15.44 0.55
CA GLN A 39 8.76 -16.67 0.25
C GLN A 39 7.74 -16.47 -0.89
N LYS A 40 7.00 -15.35 -0.88
CA LYS A 40 6.08 -14.99 -1.96
C LYS A 40 6.82 -14.87 -3.29
N ASN A 41 7.95 -14.17 -3.32
CA ASN A 41 8.74 -13.98 -4.55
C ASN A 41 9.25 -15.31 -5.12
N GLU A 42 9.66 -16.24 -4.25
CA GLU A 42 10.03 -17.61 -4.65
C GLU A 42 8.83 -18.36 -5.24
N LEU A 43 7.66 -18.31 -4.60
CA LEU A 43 6.43 -18.93 -5.12
C LEU A 43 5.99 -18.33 -6.46
N VAL A 44 6.10 -17.02 -6.64
CA VAL A 44 5.80 -16.34 -7.92
C VAL A 44 6.78 -16.78 -9.01
N SER A 45 8.07 -16.91 -8.68
CA SER A 45 9.08 -17.41 -9.63
C SER A 45 8.79 -18.85 -10.06
N ILE A 46 8.44 -19.72 -9.12
CA ILE A 46 8.01 -21.10 -9.40
C ILE A 46 6.76 -21.09 -10.29
N LEU A 47 5.76 -20.26 -9.97
CA LEU A 47 4.54 -20.14 -10.74
C LEU A 47 4.81 -19.72 -12.20
N ASN A 48 5.66 -18.72 -12.40
CA ASN A 48 6.04 -18.23 -13.73
C ASN A 48 6.74 -19.33 -14.53
N TYR A 49 7.71 -20.02 -13.92
CA TYR A 49 8.39 -21.16 -14.55
C TYR A 49 7.42 -22.29 -14.92
N GLN A 50 6.47 -22.63 -14.05
CA GLN A 50 5.46 -23.65 -14.33
C GLN A 50 4.53 -23.24 -15.48
N GLN A 51 4.16 -21.97 -15.58
CA GLN A 51 3.34 -21.45 -16.67
C GLN A 51 4.08 -21.47 -18.01
N GLU A 52 5.35 -21.09 -18.03
CA GLU A 52 6.20 -21.21 -19.22
C GLU A 52 6.30 -22.67 -19.68
N ARG A 53 6.60 -23.58 -18.76
CA ARG A 53 6.64 -25.03 -19.03
C ARG A 53 5.31 -25.58 -19.54
N LEU A 54 4.19 -25.09 -19.04
CA LEU A 54 2.87 -25.48 -19.53
C LEU A 54 2.66 -25.00 -20.97
N ASN A 55 3.05 -23.76 -21.29
CA ASN A 55 2.95 -23.22 -22.65
C ASN A 55 3.82 -24.01 -23.65
N ASP A 56 5.03 -24.41 -23.25
CA ASP A 56 5.88 -25.29 -24.05
C ASP A 56 5.20 -26.64 -24.32
N GLN A 57 4.58 -27.24 -23.29
CA GLN A 57 3.86 -28.51 -23.44
C GLN A 57 2.65 -28.39 -24.34
N LEU A 58 1.88 -27.30 -24.25
CA LEU A 58 0.75 -27.04 -25.14
C LEU A 58 1.21 -26.95 -26.61
N THR A 59 2.34 -26.28 -26.86
CA THR A 59 2.96 -26.22 -28.19
C THR A 59 3.36 -27.61 -28.72
N ILE A 60 3.91 -28.46 -27.86
CA ILE A 60 4.23 -29.86 -28.21
C ILE A 60 2.96 -30.65 -28.52
N ILE A 61 1.92 -30.52 -27.69
CA ILE A 61 0.63 -31.18 -27.88
C ILE A 61 0.00 -30.80 -29.22
N ASP A 62 0.01 -29.51 -29.58
CA ASP A 62 -0.55 -29.04 -30.85
C ASP A 62 0.22 -29.58 -32.07
N LYS A 63 1.55 -29.62 -31.98
CA LYS A 63 2.40 -30.29 -32.99
C LYS A 63 2.05 -31.79 -33.11
N LEU A 64 1.93 -32.50 -31.99
CA LEU A 64 1.60 -33.94 -32.00
C LEU A 64 0.19 -34.21 -32.54
N LYS A 65 -0.80 -33.36 -32.22
CA LYS A 65 -2.18 -33.46 -32.76
C LYS A 65 -2.23 -33.26 -34.27
N SER A 66 -1.38 -32.38 -34.82
CA SER A 66 -1.29 -32.13 -36.27
C SER A 66 -0.75 -33.33 -37.07
N GLN A 67 -0.03 -34.26 -36.42
CA GLN A 67 0.62 -35.41 -37.05
C GLN A 67 -0.22 -36.71 -37.01
N LYS A 68 -1.49 -36.61 -36.55
CA LYS A 68 -2.67 -37.51 -36.58
C LYS A 68 -2.58 -39.05 -36.52
N ALA A 69 -1.44 -39.74 -36.60
CA ALA A 69 -1.44 -41.21 -36.59
C ALA A 69 -0.23 -41.93 -35.96
N LYS A 70 0.91 -41.28 -35.71
CA LYS A 70 2.14 -42.00 -35.29
C LYS A 70 2.52 -41.91 -33.80
N ASN A 71 1.87 -41.06 -33.01
CA ASN A 71 2.38 -40.65 -31.69
C ASN A 71 1.35 -40.68 -30.55
N GLU A 72 0.36 -41.57 -30.56
CA GLU A 72 -0.72 -41.57 -29.56
C GLU A 72 -0.21 -41.71 -28.12
N ASN A 73 0.77 -42.60 -27.87
CA ASN A 73 1.38 -42.75 -26.55
C ASN A 73 2.14 -41.48 -26.12
N THR A 74 2.86 -40.84 -27.03
CA THR A 74 3.58 -39.58 -26.78
C THR A 74 2.61 -38.45 -26.48
N LEU A 75 1.48 -38.38 -27.20
CA LEU A 75 0.42 -37.40 -26.96
C LEU A 75 -0.24 -37.60 -25.59
N ARG A 76 -0.55 -38.86 -25.21
CA ARG A 76 -1.09 -39.17 -23.86
C ARG A 76 -0.11 -38.77 -22.76
N SER A 77 1.19 -39.03 -22.96
CA SER A 77 2.23 -38.62 -22.02
C SER A 77 2.30 -37.10 -21.87
N ALA A 78 2.34 -36.36 -22.99
CA ALA A 78 2.35 -34.90 -22.99
C ALA A 78 1.09 -34.30 -22.32
N LEU A 79 -0.09 -34.87 -22.57
CA LEU A 79 -1.34 -34.48 -21.90
C LEU A 79 -1.30 -34.75 -20.39
N SER A 80 -0.73 -35.87 -19.97
CA SER A 80 -0.56 -36.20 -18.54
C SER A 80 0.38 -35.21 -17.83
N VAL A 81 1.51 -34.87 -18.46
CA VAL A 81 2.46 -33.87 -17.95
C VAL A 81 1.80 -32.49 -17.88
N SER A 82 1.06 -32.09 -18.92
CA SER A 82 0.33 -30.82 -18.95
C SER A 82 -0.73 -30.74 -17.84
N LYS A 83 -1.47 -31.84 -17.60
CA LYS A 83 -2.44 -31.91 -16.49
C LYS A 83 -1.74 -31.74 -15.14
N SER A 84 -0.65 -32.47 -14.90
CA SER A 84 0.13 -32.36 -13.65
C SER A 84 0.67 -30.94 -13.43
N LEU A 85 1.18 -30.29 -14.49
CA LEU A 85 1.60 -28.88 -14.44
C LEU A 85 0.43 -27.95 -14.11
N SER A 86 -0.73 -28.16 -14.73
CA SER A 86 -1.94 -27.36 -14.45
C SER A 86 -2.38 -27.51 -13.00
N ASP A 87 -2.42 -28.74 -12.47
CA ASP A 87 -2.79 -29.00 -11.07
C ASP A 87 -1.79 -28.35 -10.10
N SER A 88 -0.48 -28.43 -10.42
CA SER A 88 0.56 -27.77 -9.63
C SER A 88 0.45 -26.24 -9.66
N ILE A 89 0.15 -25.64 -10.83
CA ILE A 89 -0.09 -24.19 -10.96
C ILE A 89 -1.24 -23.74 -10.08
N VAL A 90 -2.33 -24.51 -9.99
CA VAL A 90 -3.48 -24.18 -9.13
C VAL A 90 -3.05 -24.16 -7.66
N ILE A 91 -2.28 -25.15 -7.22
CA ILE A 91 -1.74 -25.23 -5.86
C ILE A 91 -0.81 -24.04 -5.58
N THR A 92 0.16 -23.75 -6.47
CA THR A 92 1.10 -22.64 -6.31
C THR A 92 0.36 -21.29 -6.26
N LYS A 93 -0.66 -21.08 -7.10
CA LYS A 93 -1.51 -19.87 -7.05
C LYS A 93 -2.21 -19.71 -5.70
N ALA A 94 -2.74 -20.80 -5.13
CA ALA A 94 -3.36 -20.78 -3.81
C ALA A 94 -2.33 -20.41 -2.72
N SER A 95 -1.12 -20.95 -2.79
CA SER A 95 -0.02 -20.61 -1.87
C SER A 95 0.42 -19.15 -1.98
N VAL A 96 0.53 -18.60 -3.21
CA VAL A 96 0.83 -17.18 -3.42
C VAL A 96 -0.27 -16.30 -2.79
N ARG A 97 -1.54 -16.63 -3.00
CA ARG A 97 -2.66 -15.91 -2.41
C ARG A 97 -2.63 -15.95 -0.88
N ASN A 98 -2.35 -17.11 -0.29
CA ASN A 98 -2.22 -17.23 1.16
C ASN A 98 -1.07 -16.39 1.71
N ALA A 99 0.09 -16.38 1.05
CA ALA A 99 1.21 -15.53 1.41
C ALA A 99 0.83 -14.03 1.32
N ASP A 100 0.10 -13.63 0.28
CA ASP A 100 -0.42 -12.26 0.14
C ASP A 100 -1.35 -11.86 1.29
N ASP A 101 -2.27 -12.74 1.69
CA ASP A 101 -3.20 -12.48 2.79
C ASP A 101 -2.45 -12.36 4.14
N GLN A 102 -1.43 -13.19 4.36
CA GLN A 102 -0.55 -13.10 5.52
C GLN A 102 0.26 -11.80 5.54
N ILE A 103 0.86 -11.43 4.40
CA ILE A 103 1.59 -10.16 4.25
C ILE A 103 0.67 -8.98 4.56
N LYS A 104 -0.56 -8.96 4.03
CA LYS A 104 -1.54 -7.88 4.31
C LYS A 104 -1.87 -7.78 5.80
N ALA A 105 -2.12 -8.91 6.45
CA ALA A 105 -2.40 -8.94 7.89
C ALA A 105 -1.21 -8.43 8.71
N LEU A 106 0.01 -8.83 8.33
CA LEU A 106 1.23 -8.43 9.00
C LEU A 106 1.56 -6.95 8.80
N LYS A 107 1.42 -6.41 7.58
CA LYS A 107 1.55 -4.97 7.30
C LYS A 107 0.58 -4.14 8.14
N LYS A 108 -0.67 -4.60 8.27
CA LYS A 108 -1.67 -3.96 9.14
C LYS A 108 -1.24 -3.96 10.61
N ARG A 109 -0.69 -5.07 11.11
CA ARG A 109 -0.19 -5.16 12.49
C ARG A 109 1.00 -4.24 12.73
N LEU A 110 2.01 -4.28 11.86
CA LEU A 110 3.17 -3.38 11.91
C LEU A 110 2.75 -1.91 11.91
N ARG A 111 1.79 -1.54 11.05
CA ARG A 111 1.27 -0.17 10.99
C ARG A 111 0.65 0.28 12.33
N LEU A 112 -0.05 -0.61 13.03
CA LEU A 112 -0.59 -0.33 14.36
C LEU A 112 0.52 -0.15 15.39
N GLU A 113 1.55 -1.00 15.37
CA GLU A 113 2.69 -0.85 16.30
C GLU A 113 3.47 0.45 16.04
N TYR A 114 3.73 0.82 14.78
CA TYR A 114 4.33 2.13 14.47
C TYR A 114 3.45 3.30 14.91
N SER A 115 2.12 3.16 14.82
CA SER A 115 1.21 4.20 15.33
C SER A 115 1.36 4.37 16.84
N ARG A 116 1.47 3.26 17.59
CA ARG A 116 1.71 3.30 19.04
C ARG A 116 3.05 3.92 19.38
N LEU A 117 4.13 3.57 18.66
CA LEU A 117 5.46 4.16 18.86
C LEU A 117 5.45 5.68 18.61
N ILE A 118 4.77 6.13 17.57
CA ILE A 118 4.59 7.55 17.28
C ILE A 118 3.81 8.24 18.40
N GLU A 119 2.70 7.64 18.86
CA GLU A 119 1.85 8.20 19.92
C GLU A 119 2.55 8.22 21.30
N SER A 120 3.43 7.26 21.59
CA SER A 120 4.20 7.22 22.85
C SER A 120 5.44 8.13 22.85
N GLY A 121 5.70 8.81 21.74
CA GLY A 121 7.02 9.31 21.40
C GLY A 121 7.48 10.64 22.01
N ASP A 122 6.85 11.11 23.09
CA ASP A 122 7.27 12.34 23.79
C ASP A 122 8.75 12.31 24.26
N SER A 123 9.38 11.14 24.27
CA SER A 123 10.79 10.92 24.66
C SER A 123 11.71 10.43 23.54
N TYR A 124 11.22 10.26 22.31
CA TYR A 124 12.08 9.86 21.17
C TYR A 124 12.77 11.05 20.54
N SER A 125 13.93 10.82 19.91
CA SER A 125 14.53 11.83 19.04
C SER A 125 13.63 12.10 17.84
N ASP A 126 13.66 13.34 17.35
CA ASP A 126 12.86 13.72 16.18
C ASP A 126 13.18 12.87 14.94
N SER A 127 14.44 12.42 14.82
CA SER A 127 14.88 11.51 13.75
C SER A 127 14.18 10.16 13.78
N LEU A 128 13.99 9.58 14.97
CA LEU A 128 13.37 8.26 15.13
C LEU A 128 11.87 8.32 14.88
N LEU A 129 11.21 9.39 15.34
CA LEU A 129 9.81 9.67 15.02
C LEU A 129 9.58 9.82 13.52
N THR A 130 10.47 10.56 12.84
CA THR A 130 10.45 10.69 11.36
C THR A 130 10.53 9.32 10.70
N GLU A 131 11.45 8.45 11.14
CA GLU A 131 11.59 7.11 10.58
C GLU A 131 10.30 6.28 10.79
N TYR A 132 9.72 6.30 11.98
CA TYR A 132 8.47 5.57 12.24
C TYR A 132 7.30 6.07 11.40
N HIS A 133 7.19 7.38 11.15
CA HIS A 133 6.19 7.91 10.22
C HIS A 133 6.42 7.43 8.78
N LEU A 134 7.67 7.44 8.29
CA LEU A 134 8.00 6.91 6.96
C LEU A 134 7.71 5.41 6.83
N ARG A 135 8.07 4.62 7.85
CA ARG A 135 7.77 3.18 7.93
C ARG A 135 6.26 2.93 7.92
N ARG A 136 5.49 3.72 8.68
CA ARG A 136 4.03 3.63 8.70
C ARG A 136 3.44 3.96 7.32
N LEU A 137 4.01 4.94 6.62
CA LEU A 137 3.59 5.32 5.28
C LEU A 137 3.87 4.21 4.25
N GLU A 138 5.03 3.54 4.32
CA GLU A 138 5.36 2.35 3.48
C GLU A 138 4.36 1.20 3.66
N LEU A 139 3.84 1.05 4.87
CA LEU A 139 2.87 0.03 5.24
C LEU A 139 1.42 0.45 4.99
N SER A 140 1.21 1.66 4.44
CA SER A 140 -0.13 2.13 4.12
C SER A 140 -0.80 1.19 3.11
N PRO A 141 -2.10 0.90 3.30
CA PRO A 141 -2.82 0.05 2.37
C PRO A 141 -2.74 0.63 0.96
N GLN A 142 -2.44 -0.22 -0.02
CA GLN A 142 -2.43 0.18 -1.41
C GLN A 142 -3.85 0.31 -1.94
N LEU A 143 -4.05 1.27 -2.84
CA LEU A 143 -5.27 1.38 -3.61
C LEU A 143 -5.49 0.12 -4.43
N HIS A 144 -6.75 -0.32 -4.53
CA HIS A 144 -7.12 -1.41 -5.42
C HIS A 144 -7.74 -0.88 -6.70
N ASP A 145 -7.58 -1.66 -7.78
CA ASP A 145 -8.19 -1.36 -9.06
C ASP A 145 -9.71 -1.32 -8.95
N LEU A 146 -10.34 -0.38 -9.65
CA LEU A 146 -11.79 -0.31 -9.72
C LEU A 146 -12.33 -1.56 -10.41
N SER A 147 -13.21 -2.28 -9.72
CA SER A 147 -13.84 -3.51 -10.19
C SER A 147 -14.91 -3.28 -11.27
N PHE A 148 -15.20 -2.02 -11.60
CA PHE A 148 -16.19 -1.60 -12.57
C PHE A 148 -15.58 -0.87 -13.77
N ASP A 149 -16.29 -0.86 -14.90
CA ASP A 149 -15.90 -0.10 -16.09
C ASP A 149 -16.58 1.28 -16.05
N PRO A 150 -15.84 2.39 -15.97
CA PRO A 150 -16.43 3.74 -15.93
C PRO A 150 -17.35 4.04 -17.12
N ARG A 151 -17.09 3.46 -18.30
CA ARG A 151 -17.95 3.62 -19.48
C ARG A 151 -19.31 3.00 -19.27
N LYS A 152 -19.38 1.86 -18.57
CA LYS A 152 -20.65 1.20 -18.23
C LYS A 152 -21.43 2.03 -17.21
N ILE A 153 -20.75 2.61 -16.22
CA ILE A 153 -21.37 3.54 -15.26
C ILE A 153 -21.97 4.75 -15.96
N GLN A 154 -21.27 5.34 -16.94
CA GLN A 154 -21.79 6.48 -17.70
C GLN A 154 -23.09 6.14 -18.45
N LYS A 155 -23.14 4.95 -19.06
CA LYS A 155 -24.29 4.45 -19.84
C LYS A 155 -25.43 3.90 -18.98
N ALA A 156 -25.16 3.50 -17.74
CA ALA A 156 -26.16 2.94 -16.86
C ALA A 156 -27.23 4.00 -16.50
N ASP A 157 -28.48 3.68 -16.81
CA ASP A 157 -29.65 4.48 -16.49
C ASP A 157 -30.80 3.53 -16.09
N PRO A 158 -30.95 3.23 -14.79
CA PRO A 158 -31.94 2.27 -14.31
C PRO A 158 -33.40 2.64 -14.63
N ASP A 159 -33.70 3.91 -14.96
CA ASP A 159 -35.06 4.36 -15.25
C ASP A 159 -35.37 4.39 -16.75
N ALA A 160 -34.34 4.32 -17.59
CA ALA A 160 -34.49 4.18 -19.04
C ALA A 160 -34.86 2.76 -19.46
N THR A 161 -34.68 1.74 -18.60
CA THR A 161 -35.08 0.36 -18.89
C THR A 161 -36.53 0.09 -18.48
N GLY A 162 -37.26 -0.58 -19.36
CA GLY A 162 -38.61 -1.09 -19.08
C GLY A 162 -38.62 -2.46 -18.39
N ASP A 163 -37.47 -3.11 -18.23
CA ASP A 163 -37.33 -4.43 -17.60
C ASP A 163 -36.95 -4.29 -16.12
N SER A 164 -37.80 -4.81 -15.24
CA SER A 164 -37.60 -4.79 -13.78
C SER A 164 -36.34 -5.54 -13.31
N LEU A 165 -35.94 -6.60 -14.02
CA LEU A 165 -34.73 -7.35 -13.71
C LEU A 165 -33.49 -6.56 -14.14
N GLU A 166 -33.50 -5.99 -15.35
CA GLU A 166 -32.41 -5.15 -15.85
C GLU A 166 -32.21 -3.92 -14.94
N LYS A 167 -33.31 -3.28 -14.53
CA LYS A 167 -33.30 -2.18 -13.54
C LYS A 167 -32.59 -2.60 -12.25
N LYS A 168 -32.94 -3.77 -11.70
CA LYS A 168 -32.32 -4.29 -10.47
C LYS A 168 -30.83 -4.58 -10.64
N ILE A 169 -30.44 -5.16 -11.77
CA ILE A 169 -29.04 -5.46 -12.10
C ILE A 169 -28.24 -4.16 -12.22
N MET A 170 -28.77 -3.15 -12.91
CA MET A 170 -28.12 -1.84 -13.05
C MET A 170 -27.97 -1.12 -11.70
N LYS A 171 -29.01 -1.11 -10.85
CA LYS A 171 -28.91 -0.51 -9.51
C LYS A 171 -27.84 -1.20 -8.67
N ASN A 172 -27.84 -2.55 -8.63
CA ASN A 172 -26.81 -3.31 -7.94
C ASN A 172 -25.40 -3.00 -8.46
N TYR A 173 -25.23 -2.89 -9.79
CA TYR A 173 -23.94 -2.53 -10.39
C TYR A 173 -23.46 -1.13 -9.95
N LEU A 174 -24.36 -0.14 -9.92
CA LEU A 174 -24.05 1.21 -9.45
C LEU A 174 -23.75 1.25 -7.94
N GLU A 175 -24.48 0.48 -7.11
CA GLU A 175 -24.25 0.36 -5.67
C GLU A 175 -22.90 -0.28 -5.35
N LEU A 176 -22.52 -1.33 -6.08
CA LEU A 176 -21.20 -1.95 -5.97
C LEU A 176 -20.10 -0.96 -6.35
N ALA A 177 -20.29 -0.19 -7.42
CA ALA A 177 -19.33 0.85 -7.80
C ALA A 177 -19.17 1.95 -6.74
N VAL A 178 -20.27 2.36 -6.07
CA VAL A 178 -20.20 3.29 -4.93
C VAL A 178 -19.39 2.71 -3.78
N THR A 179 -19.65 1.44 -3.44
CA THR A 179 -18.95 0.74 -2.34
C THR A 179 -17.45 0.63 -2.63
N ASP A 180 -17.11 0.33 -3.87
CA ASP A 180 -15.73 0.20 -4.33
C ASP A 180 -14.98 1.54 -4.26
N ILE A 181 -15.61 2.63 -4.71
CA ILE A 181 -15.07 3.98 -4.56
C ILE A 181 -14.92 4.35 -3.07
N ASP A 182 -15.89 4.00 -2.22
CA ASP A 182 -15.82 4.29 -0.78
C ASP A 182 -14.66 3.57 -0.08
N SER A 183 -14.37 2.34 -0.50
CA SER A 183 -13.21 1.60 -0.01
C SER A 183 -11.89 2.31 -0.36
N ASN A 184 -11.74 2.74 -1.62
CA ASN A 184 -10.57 3.52 -2.03
C ASN A 184 -10.49 4.89 -1.34
N LEU A 185 -11.61 5.62 -1.19
CA LEU A 185 -11.63 6.91 -0.49
C LEU A 185 -11.16 6.81 0.97
N LYS A 186 -11.47 5.70 1.66
CA LYS A 186 -10.98 5.45 3.02
C LYS A 186 -9.45 5.34 3.03
N ILE A 187 -8.88 4.55 2.13
CA ILE A 187 -7.44 4.37 1.98
C ILE A 187 -6.75 5.71 1.67
N ILE A 188 -7.28 6.48 0.73
CA ILE A 188 -6.76 7.81 0.35
C ILE A 188 -6.78 8.76 1.55
N THR A 189 -7.85 8.77 2.33
CA THR A 189 -7.96 9.65 3.52
C THR A 189 -6.95 9.29 4.59
N GLU A 190 -6.71 7.99 4.80
CA GLU A 190 -5.68 7.52 5.72
C GLU A 190 -4.27 7.92 5.25
N ALA A 191 -3.97 7.73 3.96
CA ALA A 191 -2.70 8.14 3.36
C ALA A 191 -2.50 9.67 3.42
N GLU A 192 -3.54 10.46 3.13
CA GLU A 192 -3.51 11.92 3.23
C GLU A 192 -3.11 12.38 4.64
N ASN A 193 -3.70 11.78 5.67
CA ASN A 193 -3.37 12.08 7.06
C ASN A 193 -1.92 11.72 7.40
N ASP A 194 -1.45 10.56 6.97
CA ASP A 194 -0.06 10.11 7.21
C ASP A 194 0.95 11.08 6.56
N ILE A 195 0.70 11.50 5.31
CA ILE A 195 1.56 12.45 4.60
C ILE A 195 1.54 13.84 5.28
N ARG A 196 0.36 14.34 5.69
CA ARG A 196 0.26 15.61 6.42
C ARG A 196 1.00 15.60 7.74
N GLN A 197 0.93 14.50 8.48
CA GLN A 197 1.68 14.35 9.73
C GLN A 197 3.19 14.37 9.47
N GLN A 198 3.66 13.66 8.43
CA GLN A 198 5.06 13.69 8.03
C GLN A 198 5.52 15.11 7.66
N LEU A 199 4.74 15.84 6.85
CA LEU A 199 5.06 17.22 6.47
C LEU A 199 5.10 18.16 7.67
N SER A 200 4.09 18.09 8.55
CA SER A 200 4.06 18.90 9.77
C SER A 200 5.24 18.59 10.69
N PHE A 201 5.69 17.34 10.73
CA PHE A 201 6.85 16.93 11.50
C PHE A 201 8.14 17.53 10.93
N ASN A 202 8.35 17.43 9.61
CA ASN A 202 9.49 18.03 8.93
C ASN A 202 9.56 19.55 9.18
N GLU A 203 8.44 20.26 9.05
CA GLU A 203 8.37 21.71 9.33
C GLU A 203 8.74 22.07 10.78
N LYS A 204 8.34 21.25 11.76
CA LYS A 204 8.68 21.48 13.17
C LYS A 204 10.19 21.29 13.41
N THR A 205 10.76 20.25 12.82
CA THR A 205 12.20 19.96 12.92
C THR A 205 13.02 21.06 12.27
N GLU A 206 12.64 21.52 11.08
CA GLU A 206 13.30 22.66 10.41
C GLU A 206 13.25 23.92 11.26
N ARG A 207 12.07 24.29 11.79
CA ARG A 207 11.93 25.45 12.68
C ARG A 207 12.76 25.32 13.97
N PHE A 208 12.90 24.12 14.52
CA PHE A 208 13.75 23.91 15.70
C PHE A 208 15.22 24.16 15.39
N LEU A 209 15.71 23.65 14.27
CA LEU A 209 17.08 23.86 13.81
C LEU A 209 17.36 25.35 13.53
N ASP A 210 16.45 26.04 12.85
CA ASP A 210 16.56 27.49 12.57
C ASP A 210 16.63 28.32 13.87
N ASN A 211 15.81 27.96 14.87
CA ASN A 211 15.80 28.62 16.17
C ASN A 211 17.07 28.35 17.02
N ILE A 212 17.85 27.33 16.68
CA ILE A 212 19.16 27.04 17.30
C ILE A 212 20.27 27.77 16.57
N SER A 213 20.23 27.87 15.24
CA SER A 213 21.25 28.57 14.45
C SER A 213 21.29 30.07 14.71
N ASP A 214 20.17 30.68 15.12
CA ASP A 214 20.07 32.12 15.43
C ASP A 214 20.46 32.49 16.87
N ARG A 215 20.90 31.53 17.69
CA ARG A 215 21.40 31.82 19.05
C ARG A 215 22.93 31.95 19.06
N PRO A 216 23.50 32.94 19.79
CA PRO A 216 24.96 33.07 19.91
C PRO A 216 25.54 31.77 20.47
N SER A 217 26.63 31.31 19.87
CA SER A 217 27.34 30.06 20.16
C SER A 217 27.52 29.81 21.65
N TRP A 218 26.57 29.10 22.26
CA TRP A 218 26.72 28.51 23.58
C TRP A 218 27.18 27.08 23.35
N THR A 219 28.48 26.84 23.54
CA THR A 219 29.04 25.49 23.60
C THR A 219 28.45 24.78 24.81
N PHE A 220 27.37 24.04 24.61
CA PHE A 220 26.97 22.98 25.52
C PHE A 220 27.95 21.83 25.31
N THR A 221 28.82 21.59 26.30
CA THR A 221 29.45 20.29 26.45
C THR A 221 28.36 19.35 26.92
N ILE A 222 27.66 18.71 25.97
CA ILE A 222 26.83 17.56 26.30
C ILE A 222 27.82 16.46 26.65
N GLU A 223 27.85 16.03 27.91
CA GLU A 223 28.49 14.77 28.29
C GLU A 223 27.77 13.64 27.54
N THR A 224 28.27 13.32 26.35
CA THR A 224 27.82 12.19 25.54
C THR A 224 28.37 10.91 26.14
N GLU A 225 27.84 10.50 27.29
CA GLU A 225 27.87 9.10 27.73
C GLU A 225 26.46 8.54 27.74
N THR A 226 25.88 8.46 26.56
CA THR A 226 24.95 7.37 26.25
C THR A 226 25.29 6.97 24.83
N GLN A 227 26.11 5.93 24.70
CA GLN A 227 26.36 5.28 23.42
C GLN A 227 25.02 4.76 22.91
N MET A 228 24.32 5.55 22.10
CA MET A 228 23.28 4.99 21.23
C MET A 228 23.99 3.93 20.37
N PRO A 229 23.51 2.67 20.36
CA PRO A 229 24.07 1.66 19.50
C PRO A 229 24.01 2.16 18.06
N GLU A 230 25.05 1.87 17.27
CA GLU A 230 25.22 2.35 15.89
C GLU A 230 24.03 2.01 14.97
N SER A 231 23.20 1.03 15.38
CA SER A 231 21.92 0.65 14.77
C SER A 231 20.81 1.71 14.89
N GLU A 232 20.93 2.68 15.79
CA GLU A 232 19.92 3.74 16.03
C GLU A 232 20.31 5.10 15.43
N ARG A 233 21.47 5.20 14.76
CA ARG A 233 21.77 6.33 13.88
C ARG A 233 20.98 6.21 12.58
N GLY A 234 19.65 6.34 12.68
CA GLY A 234 18.81 6.58 11.52
C GLY A 234 19.30 7.85 10.83
N THR A 235 19.69 7.73 9.56
CA THR A 235 20.03 8.85 8.70
C THR A 235 18.83 9.79 8.69
N TYR A 236 19.03 11.05 9.09
CA TYR A 236 18.01 12.10 9.08
C TYR A 236 17.19 12.03 7.79
N GLY A 237 15.90 11.68 7.90
CA GLY A 237 14.90 11.72 6.84
C GLY A 237 15.46 11.38 5.46
N ASP A 238 15.96 10.15 5.26
CA ASP A 238 16.57 9.74 4.00
C ASP A 238 15.68 10.13 2.79
N PRO A 239 16.06 11.19 2.03
CA PRO A 239 15.25 11.69 0.93
C PRO A 239 15.07 10.62 -0.14
N ILE A 240 16.01 9.67 -0.22
CA ILE A 240 15.97 8.52 -1.13
C ILE A 240 14.79 7.62 -0.75
N ARG A 241 14.56 7.40 0.54
CA ARG A 241 13.47 6.55 1.04
C ARG A 241 12.10 7.19 0.84
N ALA A 242 11.96 8.46 1.21
CA ALA A 242 10.73 9.22 0.93
C ALA A 242 10.44 9.26 -0.59
N GLY A 243 11.47 9.48 -1.41
CA GLY A 243 11.40 9.41 -2.86
C GLY A 243 10.95 8.04 -3.38
N ASN A 244 11.44 6.95 -2.78
CA ASN A 244 11.02 5.58 -3.15
C ASN A 244 9.55 5.33 -2.83
N ILE A 245 9.04 5.80 -1.68
CA ILE A 245 7.62 5.70 -1.31
C ILE A 245 6.75 6.44 -2.33
N ILE A 246 7.15 7.66 -2.67
CA ILE A 246 6.45 8.50 -3.65
C ILE A 246 6.42 7.79 -5.01
N LYS A 247 7.57 7.33 -5.51
CA LYS A 247 7.69 6.64 -6.81
C LYS A 247 6.90 5.34 -6.86
N ALA A 248 6.89 4.56 -5.78
CA ALA A 248 6.19 3.28 -5.73
C ALA A 248 4.66 3.46 -5.79
N ASN A 249 4.13 4.55 -5.22
CA ASN A 249 2.69 4.71 -5.01
C ASN A 249 2.02 5.73 -5.94
N SER A 250 2.74 6.74 -6.44
CA SER A 250 2.19 7.80 -7.29
C SER A 250 1.46 7.28 -8.54
N ASN A 251 1.98 6.20 -9.15
CA ASN A 251 1.40 5.57 -10.33
C ASN A 251 -0.05 5.10 -10.10
N TYR A 252 -0.39 4.62 -8.90
CA TYR A 252 -1.76 4.18 -8.60
C TYR A 252 -2.74 5.35 -8.55
N TYR A 253 -2.36 6.46 -7.90
CA TYR A 253 -3.17 7.68 -7.84
C TYR A 253 -3.36 8.29 -9.24
N ILE A 254 -2.28 8.38 -10.02
CA ILE A 254 -2.30 8.84 -11.41
C ILE A 254 -3.24 7.98 -12.26
N SER A 255 -3.13 6.64 -12.15
CA SER A 255 -3.98 5.70 -12.87
C SER A 255 -5.46 5.91 -12.54
N LEU A 256 -5.82 6.01 -11.25
CA LEU A 256 -7.20 6.25 -10.83
C LEU A 256 -7.75 7.57 -11.37
N ILE A 257 -6.97 8.66 -11.30
CA ILE A 257 -7.36 9.95 -11.89
C ILE A 257 -7.62 9.76 -13.39
N ASN A 258 -6.71 9.15 -14.13
CA ASN A 258 -6.85 8.96 -15.57
C ASN A 258 -8.04 8.07 -15.95
N ILE A 259 -8.45 7.15 -15.07
CA ILE A 259 -9.63 6.31 -15.26
C ILE A 259 -10.93 7.11 -15.07
N VAL A 260 -11.03 7.99 -14.06
CA VAL A 260 -12.29 8.69 -13.74
C VAL A 260 -12.42 10.08 -14.35
N ALA A 261 -11.31 10.80 -14.52
CA ALA A 261 -11.25 12.16 -15.06
C ALA A 261 -12.01 12.34 -16.39
N PRO A 262 -11.91 11.43 -17.37
CA PRO A 262 -12.59 11.58 -18.65
C PRO A 262 -14.12 11.64 -18.55
N TYR A 263 -14.68 11.15 -17.45
CA TYR A 263 -16.12 11.05 -17.22
C TYR A 263 -16.67 12.18 -16.33
N LEU A 264 -15.79 13.02 -15.77
CA LEU A 264 -16.15 14.11 -14.87
C LEU A 264 -16.30 15.45 -15.59
N VAL A 265 -15.42 15.75 -16.54
CA VAL A 265 -15.35 17.05 -17.22
C VAL A 265 -15.71 16.89 -18.69
N LYS A 266 -16.74 17.62 -19.15
CA LYS A 266 -17.07 17.73 -20.58
C LYS A 266 -16.12 18.76 -21.22
N SER A 267 -15.09 18.27 -21.92
CA SER A 267 -14.18 18.97 -22.85
C SER A 267 -13.02 19.84 -22.30
N SER A 268 -11.94 19.82 -23.10
CA SER A 268 -10.66 20.56 -23.12
C SER A 268 -9.69 20.56 -21.93
N ASP A 269 -10.13 20.49 -20.67
CA ASP A 269 -9.22 20.51 -19.50
C ASP A 269 -8.84 19.12 -18.99
N GLN A 270 -8.86 18.12 -19.86
CA GLN A 270 -8.37 16.77 -19.53
C GLN A 270 -6.84 16.79 -19.49
N THR A 271 -6.26 17.36 -18.44
CA THR A 271 -4.87 17.09 -18.11
C THR A 271 -4.81 15.65 -17.59
N LEU A 272 -4.68 14.72 -18.53
CA LEU A 272 -4.18 13.38 -18.21
C LEU A 272 -2.83 13.59 -17.54
N LEU A 273 -2.70 13.13 -16.31
CA LEU A 273 -1.41 13.13 -15.63
C LEU A 273 -0.64 11.99 -16.29
N HIS A 274 0.12 12.31 -17.34
CA HIS A 274 1.10 11.42 -17.94
C HIS A 274 2.46 12.04 -17.66
N ASP A 275 3.38 11.22 -17.16
CA ASP A 275 4.79 11.57 -16.93
C ASP A 275 5.07 12.68 -15.91
N GLN A 276 4.13 12.99 -15.00
CA GLN A 276 4.46 13.83 -13.83
C GLN A 276 5.35 13.02 -12.86
N GLU A 277 6.65 13.33 -12.87
CA GLU A 277 7.55 12.85 -11.84
C GLU A 277 7.24 13.60 -10.54
N ILE A 278 6.57 12.92 -9.62
CA ILE A 278 6.35 13.42 -8.26
C ILE A 278 7.66 13.24 -7.49
N THR A 279 8.26 14.34 -7.06
CA THR A 279 9.60 14.37 -6.47
C THR A 279 9.61 14.75 -5.00
N SER A 280 8.54 15.40 -4.52
CA SER A 280 8.43 15.84 -3.12
C SER A 280 7.18 15.30 -2.41
N MET A 281 7.21 15.26 -1.08
CA MET A 281 6.06 14.86 -0.27
C MET A 281 4.89 15.84 -0.38
N GLN A 282 5.16 17.12 -0.69
CA GLN A 282 4.10 18.10 -0.94
C GLN A 282 3.38 17.81 -2.27
N GLU A 283 4.14 17.57 -3.36
CA GLU A 283 3.55 17.17 -4.64
C GLU A 283 2.78 15.85 -4.51
N TYR A 284 3.27 14.92 -3.68
CA TYR A 284 2.57 13.67 -3.38
C TYR A 284 1.26 13.92 -2.63
N LEU A 285 1.25 14.80 -1.63
CA LEU A 285 0.04 15.21 -0.93
C LEU A 285 -0.99 15.83 -1.90
N ASP A 286 -0.55 16.69 -2.80
CA ASP A 286 -1.42 17.35 -3.78
C ASP A 286 -2.05 16.32 -4.74
N LEU A 287 -1.26 15.33 -5.19
CA LEU A 287 -1.74 14.22 -6.01
C LEU A 287 -2.80 13.37 -5.28
N VAL A 288 -2.57 13.04 -4.00
CA VAL A 288 -3.49 12.27 -3.15
C VAL A 288 -4.81 13.04 -2.97
N GLN A 289 -4.74 14.34 -2.67
CA GLN A 289 -5.93 15.21 -2.54
C GLN A 289 -6.71 15.29 -3.85
N LYS A 290 -6.02 15.51 -4.97
CA LYS A 290 -6.65 15.56 -6.29
C LYS A 290 -7.35 14.24 -6.63
N THR A 291 -6.73 13.10 -6.32
CA THR A 291 -7.36 11.78 -6.53
C THR A 291 -8.64 11.65 -5.70
N ARG A 292 -8.60 12.08 -4.43
CA ARG A 292 -9.76 12.08 -3.53
C ARG A 292 -10.91 12.90 -4.11
N GLU A 293 -10.63 14.11 -4.58
CA GLU A 293 -11.64 15.00 -5.16
C GLU A 293 -12.31 14.39 -6.39
N TYR A 294 -11.52 13.83 -7.31
CA TYR A 294 -12.03 13.18 -8.51
C TYR A 294 -12.95 11.99 -8.16
N LEU A 295 -12.54 11.14 -7.22
CA LEU A 295 -13.37 10.01 -6.78
C LEU A 295 -14.66 10.47 -6.08
N ILE A 296 -14.62 11.53 -5.26
CA ILE A 296 -15.82 12.11 -4.63
C ILE A 296 -16.79 12.64 -5.69
N LEU A 297 -16.28 13.38 -6.68
CA LEU A 297 -17.10 13.90 -7.79
C LEU A 297 -17.72 12.75 -8.59
N TYR A 298 -16.96 11.69 -8.85
CA TYR A 298 -17.43 10.55 -9.63
C TYR A 298 -18.50 9.77 -8.87
N LYS A 299 -18.27 9.48 -7.58
CA LYS A 299 -19.27 8.91 -6.68
C LYS A 299 -20.57 9.71 -6.66
N LYS A 300 -20.49 11.05 -6.66
CA LYS A 300 -21.67 11.93 -6.74
C LYS A 300 -22.46 11.74 -8.04
N GLN A 301 -21.79 11.53 -9.17
CA GLN A 301 -22.48 11.23 -10.43
C GLN A 301 -23.20 9.87 -10.39
N ILE A 302 -22.57 8.85 -9.78
CA ILE A 302 -23.19 7.52 -9.62
C ILE A 302 -24.42 7.61 -8.72
N ARG A 303 -24.33 8.29 -7.58
CA ARG A 303 -25.47 8.47 -6.66
C ARG A 303 -26.66 9.18 -7.31
N LYS A 304 -26.40 10.20 -8.13
CA LYS A 304 -27.47 10.87 -8.91
C LYS A 304 -28.22 9.92 -9.87
N LYS A 305 -27.58 8.85 -10.33
CA LYS A 305 -28.22 7.82 -11.17
C LYS A 305 -29.00 6.78 -10.35
N LEU A 306 -28.69 6.62 -9.05
CA LEU A 306 -29.40 5.74 -8.13
C LEU A 306 -30.67 6.39 -7.55
N GLU A 307 -30.64 7.72 -7.39
CA GLU A 307 -31.71 8.56 -6.81
C GLU A 307 -32.83 8.92 -7.80
N ARG A 308 -32.64 8.62 -9.09
CA ARG A 308 -33.69 8.71 -10.11
C ARG A 308 -34.57 7.45 -10.07
#